data_AF-A0A3N5EPW5-F1
#
_entry.id   AF-A0A3N5EPW5-F1
#
_cell.length_a   1.000
_cell.length_b   1.000
_cell.length_c   1.000
_cell.angle_alpha   90.00
_cell.angle_beta   90.00
_cell.angle_gamma   90.00
#
_symmetry.space_group_name_H-M   'P 1'
#
loop_
_entity.id
_entity.type
_entity.pdbx_description
1 polymer ?
#
loop_
_entity_poly.entity_id
_entity_poly.type
_entity_poly.pdbx_seq_one_letter_code
_entity_poly.pdbx_strand_id
1 'polypeptide(L)'
;MPKRSNGSYPICTVLPTLVAHMGLIGSRRRRGHVGGHAVHGAAAPATRGQALVEFVVVLMPLLLIVVAIIQFGLLYGAHVTLTNAAREGARAGTIYVYNHTETTFRNDAHRCAAILEAATAAFGLLDDASPHFSATTSGGICPIPTSTTLVNGDITISYCASAATEDPCPDPSDSLTDCMTDSREGCFVRVEIRYHSDVVVPLISAFLSTDGNGRFLQRATATMVVN
;
A
#
# COMPACT_ATOMS: atom_id res chain seq x y z
N MET A 1 48.72 7.97 32.43
CA MET A 1 47.80 7.05 33.15
C MET A 1 46.41 7.16 32.52
N PRO A 2 45.56 6.11 32.44
CA PRO A 2 45.75 4.64 32.43
C PRO A 2 45.37 4.04 31.04
N LYS A 3 45.97 2.96 30.51
CA LYS A 3 45.88 1.51 30.80
C LYS A 3 44.46 0.89 30.70
N ARG A 4 44.20 0.14 29.62
CA ARG A 4 43.31 -1.05 29.62
C ARG A 4 43.78 -2.07 28.58
N SER A 5 43.72 -3.33 29.00
CA SER A 5 44.28 -4.55 28.43
C SER A 5 43.18 -5.51 27.98
N ASN A 6 43.38 -6.21 26.86
CA ASN A 6 42.89 -7.57 26.58
C ASN A 6 43.54 -8.01 25.25
N GLY A 7 44.28 -9.11 25.09
CA GLY A 7 44.16 -10.42 25.73
C GLY A 7 43.59 -11.43 24.72
N SER A 8 44.24 -11.62 23.56
CA SER A 8 43.89 -12.62 22.53
C SER A 8 44.84 -13.81 22.63
N TYR A 9 44.31 -15.03 22.64
CA TYR A 9 45.07 -16.27 22.51
C TYR A 9 44.60 -17.02 21.24
N PRO A 10 45.51 -17.65 20.48
CA PRO A 10 45.18 -18.32 19.23
C PRO A 10 44.81 -19.80 19.40
N ILE A 11 44.06 -20.27 18.41
CA ILE A 11 43.51 -21.62 18.21
C ILE A 11 44.63 -22.57 17.76
N CYS A 12 44.82 -23.68 18.49
CA CYS A 12 45.71 -24.77 18.16
C CYS A 12 44.93 -26.06 17.86
N THR A 13 44.97 -26.46 16.58
CA THR A 13 45.50 -27.74 16.07
C THR A 13 44.89 -29.13 16.42
N VAL A 14 44.75 -29.90 15.32
CA VAL A 14 44.88 -31.36 15.05
C VAL A 14 43.88 -32.42 15.57
N LEU A 15 43.29 -33.10 14.57
CA LEU A 15 43.13 -34.55 14.31
C LEU A 15 42.70 -35.51 15.46
N PRO A 16 41.89 -36.52 15.10
CA PRO A 16 42.50 -37.85 14.99
C PRO A 16 42.01 -38.68 13.80
N THR A 17 42.95 -39.45 13.24
CA THR A 17 42.76 -40.53 12.27
C THR A 17 42.88 -41.89 12.96
N LEU A 18 41.99 -42.81 12.53
CA LEU A 18 42.26 -44.23 12.23
C LEU A 18 42.21 -45.32 13.34
N VAL A 19 41.54 -46.42 12.95
CA VAL A 19 41.81 -47.86 13.18
C VAL A 19 40.83 -48.67 14.05
N ALA A 20 39.98 -49.41 13.31
CA ALA A 20 39.67 -50.85 13.36
C ALA A 20 39.45 -51.59 14.69
N HIS A 21 38.34 -52.35 14.75
CA HIS A 21 38.42 -53.80 14.98
C HIS A 21 37.18 -54.52 14.43
N MET A 22 37.41 -55.40 13.46
CA MET A 22 36.46 -56.34 12.87
C MET A 22 36.71 -57.69 13.55
N GLY A 23 35.80 -58.09 14.44
CA GLY A 23 35.87 -59.31 15.25
C GLY A 23 34.75 -60.28 14.87
N LEU A 24 35.18 -61.48 14.48
CA LEU A 24 34.42 -62.63 13.99
C LEU A 24 33.66 -63.41 15.09
N ILE A 25 32.64 -64.15 14.62
CA ILE A 25 32.21 -65.50 15.07
C ILE A 25 31.53 -65.63 16.45
N GLY A 26 30.28 -66.13 16.42
CA GLY A 26 29.61 -66.73 17.56
C GLY A 26 28.28 -67.38 17.15
N SER A 27 28.23 -68.71 17.18
CA SER A 27 27.15 -69.56 16.67
C SER A 27 26.22 -70.08 17.79
N ARG A 28 25.04 -70.61 17.39
CA ARG A 28 24.08 -71.45 18.15
C ARG A 28 23.13 -70.67 19.08
N ARG A 29 21.83 -70.99 19.26
CA ARG A 29 21.08 -72.26 19.12
C ARG A 29 19.55 -72.01 19.25
N ARG A 30 18.76 -72.85 18.56
CA ARG A 30 17.42 -73.41 18.92
C ARG A 30 16.20 -72.46 18.99
N ARG A 31 15.22 -72.65 18.08
CA ARG A 31 14.06 -73.59 18.11
C ARG A 31 12.88 -73.09 18.98
N GLY A 32 11.88 -72.54 18.28
CA GLY A 32 10.49 -72.99 18.33
C GLY A 32 9.60 -72.47 19.45
N HIS A 33 8.63 -71.63 19.09
CA HIS A 33 7.24 -71.90 19.49
C HIS A 33 6.24 -71.28 18.50
N VAL A 34 5.32 -72.15 18.06
CA VAL A 34 4.11 -71.84 17.29
C VAL A 34 2.99 -71.58 18.30
N GLY A 35 2.12 -70.62 18.00
CA GLY A 35 0.93 -70.26 18.79
C GLY A 35 0.81 -68.75 18.77
N GLY A 36 0.04 -68.14 17.87
CA GLY A 36 -1.39 -68.38 17.72
C GLY A 36 -2.09 -67.43 18.68
N HIS A 37 -2.69 -66.38 18.12
CA HIS A 37 -3.88 -65.62 18.57
C HIS A 37 -3.76 -64.19 18.04
N ALA A 38 -4.22 -64.05 16.79
CA ALA A 38 -4.65 -62.76 16.27
C ALA A 38 -5.81 -62.26 17.15
N VAL A 39 -5.50 -61.36 18.08
CA VAL A 39 -6.51 -60.51 18.70
C VAL A 39 -6.69 -59.32 17.76
N HIS A 40 -7.57 -59.49 16.78
CA HIS A 40 -8.22 -58.36 16.12
C HIS A 40 -9.17 -57.70 17.12
N GLY A 41 -8.61 -56.90 18.03
CA GLY A 41 -9.35 -55.85 18.71
C GLY A 41 -9.57 -54.73 17.71
N ALA A 42 -10.57 -54.88 16.83
CA ALA A 42 -11.08 -53.77 16.03
C ALA A 42 -11.69 -52.75 17.00
N ALA A 43 -10.86 -51.83 17.49
CA ALA A 43 -11.32 -50.62 18.14
C ALA A 43 -12.16 -49.88 17.09
N ALA A 44 -13.47 -49.87 17.29
CA ALA A 44 -14.39 -49.11 16.45
C ALA A 44 -13.89 -47.67 16.37
N PRO A 45 -13.61 -47.15 15.16
CA PRO A 45 -13.00 -45.83 15.01
C PRO A 45 -13.95 -44.77 15.56
N ALA A 46 -13.38 -43.81 16.30
CA ALA A 46 -14.10 -42.71 16.92
C ALA A 46 -14.75 -41.82 15.85
N THR A 47 -16.03 -42.04 15.56
CA THR A 47 -16.85 -41.20 14.66
C THR A 47 -17.34 -39.91 15.32
N ARG A 48 -17.05 -39.71 16.60
CA ARG A 48 -17.45 -38.55 17.39
C ARG A 48 -16.45 -37.40 17.17
N GLY A 49 -16.55 -36.73 16.02
CA GLY A 49 -15.76 -35.54 15.71
C GLY A 49 -15.57 -35.26 14.22
N GLN A 50 -15.79 -36.25 13.35
CA GLN A 50 -15.55 -36.11 11.91
C GLN A 50 -16.41 -34.99 11.27
N ALA A 51 -17.70 -34.92 11.62
CA ALA A 51 -18.59 -33.88 11.10
C ALA A 51 -18.16 -32.45 11.50
N LEU A 52 -17.54 -32.30 12.67
CA LEU A 52 -17.00 -31.00 13.12
C LEU A 52 -15.76 -30.61 12.29
N VAL A 53 -14.90 -31.58 11.98
CA VAL A 53 -13.71 -31.34 11.15
C VAL A 53 -14.10 -30.96 9.72
N GLU A 54 -15.05 -31.69 9.12
CA GLU A 54 -15.57 -31.36 7.78
C GLU A 54 -16.20 -29.96 7.74
N PHE A 55 -16.93 -29.58 8.79
CA PHE A 55 -17.48 -28.23 8.90
C PHE A 55 -16.41 -27.15 9.00
N VAL A 56 -15.35 -27.35 9.81
CA VAL A 56 -14.26 -26.38 9.94
C VAL A 56 -13.49 -26.20 8.63
N VAL A 57 -13.30 -27.28 7.85
CA VAL A 57 -12.63 -27.23 6.54
C VAL A 57 -13.40 -26.37 5.53
N VAL A 58 -14.74 -26.33 5.60
CA VAL A 58 -15.58 -25.47 4.74
C VAL A 58 -15.75 -24.06 5.32
N LEU A 59 -15.88 -23.96 6.65
CA LEU A 59 -16.08 -22.70 7.34
C LEU A 59 -14.86 -21.79 7.21
N MET A 60 -13.66 -22.33 7.32
CA MET A 60 -12.42 -21.54 7.26
C MET A 60 -12.27 -20.73 5.95
N PRO A 61 -12.37 -21.35 4.74
CA PRO A 61 -12.31 -20.58 3.49
C PRO A 61 -13.54 -19.67 3.32
N LEU A 62 -14.72 -20.07 3.79
CA LEU A 62 -15.91 -19.23 3.74
C LEU A 62 -15.69 -17.92 4.52
N LEU A 63 -15.13 -17.99 5.73
CA LEU A 63 -14.82 -16.81 6.53
C LEU A 63 -13.77 -15.92 5.87
N LEU A 64 -12.74 -16.50 5.23
CA LEU A 64 -11.75 -15.72 4.47
C LEU A 64 -12.40 -14.94 3.32
N ILE A 65 -13.32 -15.57 2.58
CA ILE A 65 -14.04 -14.90 1.49
C ILE A 65 -14.92 -13.77 2.03
N VAL A 66 -15.65 -13.99 3.13
CA VAL A 66 -16.49 -12.95 3.73
C VAL A 66 -15.66 -11.75 4.17
N VAL A 67 -14.54 -11.97 4.87
CA VAL A 67 -13.63 -10.88 5.28
C VAL A 67 -13.06 -10.15 4.06
N ALA A 68 -12.69 -10.88 3.00
CA ALA A 68 -12.20 -10.27 1.76
C ALA A 68 -13.26 -9.39 1.09
N ILE A 69 -14.53 -9.83 1.03
CA ILE A 69 -15.63 -9.03 0.46
C ILE A 69 -15.87 -7.77 1.28
N ILE A 70 -15.89 -7.87 2.61
CA ILE A 70 -16.07 -6.71 3.50
C ILE A 70 -14.93 -5.71 3.29
N GLN A 71 -13.69 -6.20 3.25
CA GLN A 71 -12.52 -5.34 3.03
C GLN A 71 -12.56 -4.67 1.65
N PHE A 72 -12.92 -5.40 0.60
CA PHE A 72 -13.09 -4.83 -0.73
C PHE A 72 -14.15 -3.73 -0.73
N GLY A 73 -15.30 -3.94 -0.06
CA GLY A 73 -16.35 -2.95 0.08
C GLY A 73 -15.87 -1.67 0.76
N LEU A 74 -15.11 -1.79 1.86
CA LEU A 74 -14.53 -0.63 2.54
C LEU A 74 -13.51 0.12 1.66
N LEU A 75 -12.66 -0.62 0.95
CA LEU A 75 -11.64 -0.03 0.08
C LEU A 75 -12.24 0.69 -1.12
N TYR A 76 -13.27 0.09 -1.74
CA TYR A 76 -14.01 0.71 -2.83
C TYR A 76 -14.82 1.93 -2.35
N GLY A 77 -15.41 1.86 -1.15
CA GLY A 77 -16.07 3.00 -0.52
C GLY A 77 -15.12 4.19 -0.35
N ALA A 78 -13.90 3.93 0.15
CA ALA A 78 -12.83 4.93 0.22
C ALA A 78 -12.51 5.52 -1.17
N HIS A 79 -12.40 4.69 -2.21
CA HIS A 79 -12.12 5.14 -3.58
C HIS A 79 -13.21 6.07 -4.14
N VAL A 80 -14.48 5.76 -3.89
CA VAL A 80 -15.61 6.62 -4.29
C VAL A 80 -15.53 7.98 -3.60
N THR A 81 -15.25 8.01 -2.30
CA THR A 81 -15.07 9.26 -1.56
C THR A 81 -13.88 10.07 -2.07
N LEU A 82 -12.75 9.43 -2.36
CA LEU A 82 -11.58 10.11 -2.96
C LEU A 82 -11.90 10.70 -4.34
N THR A 83 -12.69 10.00 -5.16
CA THR A 83 -13.12 10.51 -6.47
C THR A 83 -14.02 11.74 -6.31
N ASN A 84 -14.92 11.73 -5.33
CA ASN A 84 -15.73 12.90 -5.00
C ASN A 84 -14.86 14.06 -4.48
N ALA A 85 -13.88 13.78 -3.63
CA ALA A 85 -12.94 14.77 -3.12
C ALA A 85 -12.11 15.42 -4.23
N ALA A 86 -11.60 14.63 -5.19
CA ALA A 86 -10.89 15.16 -6.35
C ALA A 86 -11.79 16.10 -7.18
N ARG A 87 -13.07 15.74 -7.35
CA ARG A 87 -14.05 16.60 -8.05
C ARG A 87 -14.32 17.90 -7.31
N GLU A 88 -14.46 17.85 -6.00
CA GLU A 88 -14.70 19.04 -5.18
C GLU A 88 -13.47 19.96 -5.18
N GLY A 89 -12.27 19.39 -5.09
CA GLY A 89 -11.02 20.12 -5.31
C GLY A 89 -10.96 20.76 -6.69
N ALA A 90 -11.22 20.00 -7.76
CA ALA A 90 -11.25 20.54 -9.13
C ALA A 90 -12.25 21.69 -9.25
N ARG A 91 -13.46 21.55 -8.68
CA ARG A 91 -14.49 22.61 -8.65
C ARG A 91 -13.96 23.88 -7.97
N ALA A 92 -13.36 23.77 -6.79
CA ALA A 92 -12.75 24.91 -6.11
C ALA A 92 -11.67 25.59 -6.96
N GLY A 93 -10.88 24.80 -7.70
CA GLY A 93 -9.90 25.30 -8.66
C GLY A 93 -10.52 26.12 -9.81
N THR A 94 -11.68 25.69 -10.32
CA THR A 94 -12.36 26.39 -11.44
C THR A 94 -12.96 27.73 -11.08
N ILE A 95 -13.37 27.92 -9.82
CA ILE A 95 -14.05 29.14 -9.36
C ILE A 95 -13.10 30.13 -8.65
N TYR A 96 -11.82 29.79 -8.56
CA TYR A 96 -10.83 30.65 -7.92
C TYR A 96 -10.61 31.92 -8.75
N VAL A 97 -10.89 33.06 -8.12
CA VAL A 97 -10.78 34.39 -8.75
C VAL A 97 -9.31 34.81 -8.83
N TYR A 98 -8.85 35.11 -10.04
CA TYR A 98 -7.51 35.60 -10.28
C TYR A 98 -7.34 37.04 -9.78
N ASN A 99 -6.32 37.26 -8.93
CA ASN A 99 -5.97 38.60 -8.46
C ASN A 99 -4.84 39.20 -9.30
N HIS A 100 -5.16 40.23 -10.09
CA HIS A 100 -4.21 40.93 -10.96
C HIS A 100 -3.14 41.72 -10.21
N THR A 101 -3.26 41.92 -8.90
CA THR A 101 -2.20 42.57 -8.09
C THR A 101 -1.12 41.59 -7.63
N GLU A 102 -1.36 40.29 -7.78
CA GLU A 102 -0.43 39.24 -7.39
C GLU A 102 0.24 38.59 -8.60
N THR A 103 1.37 37.93 -8.39
CA THR A 103 2.01 37.13 -9.43
C THR A 103 1.17 35.90 -9.75
N THR A 104 1.30 35.36 -10.96
CA THR A 104 0.67 34.08 -11.36
C THR A 104 1.00 32.97 -10.38
N PHE A 105 2.26 32.87 -9.97
CA PHE A 105 2.70 31.92 -8.96
C PHE A 105 1.92 32.01 -7.65
N ARG A 106 1.69 33.23 -7.15
CA ARG A 106 1.00 33.43 -5.87
C ARG A 106 -0.49 33.13 -5.99
N ASN A 107 -1.11 33.50 -7.11
CA ASN A 107 -2.47 33.07 -7.45
C ASN A 107 -2.59 31.55 -7.53
N ASP A 108 -1.65 30.87 -8.20
CA ASP A 108 -1.63 29.41 -8.31
C ASP A 108 -1.43 28.73 -6.95
N ALA A 109 -0.61 29.32 -6.05
CA ALA A 109 -0.40 28.82 -4.70
C ALA A 109 -1.65 28.95 -3.81
N HIS A 110 -2.39 30.07 -3.93
CA HIS A 110 -3.67 30.28 -3.25
C HIS A 110 -4.78 29.40 -3.84
N ARG A 111 -4.83 29.26 -5.16
CA ARG A 111 -5.75 28.34 -5.86
C ARG A 111 -5.51 26.90 -5.42
N CYS A 112 -4.25 26.47 -5.34
CA CYS A 112 -3.90 25.16 -4.81
C CYS A 112 -4.38 24.96 -3.37
N ALA A 113 -4.22 25.97 -2.50
CA ALA A 113 -4.70 25.87 -1.14
C ALA A 113 -6.22 25.72 -1.08
N ALA A 114 -6.97 26.46 -1.91
CA ALA A 114 -8.42 26.33 -2.03
C ALA A 114 -8.84 24.94 -2.56
N ILE A 115 -8.12 24.40 -3.55
CA ILE A 115 -8.32 23.05 -4.08
C ILE A 115 -8.11 22.00 -2.98
N LEU A 116 -7.02 22.14 -2.21
CA LEU A 116 -6.67 21.21 -1.15
C LEU A 116 -7.71 21.25 -0.02
N GLU A 117 -8.10 22.44 0.44
CA GLU A 117 -9.11 22.62 1.49
C GLU A 117 -10.46 22.01 1.07
N ALA A 118 -10.89 22.26 -0.17
CA ALA A 118 -12.14 21.70 -0.69
C ALA A 118 -12.07 20.16 -0.85
N ALA A 119 -10.92 19.63 -1.27
CA ALA A 119 -10.71 18.20 -1.39
C ALA A 119 -10.72 17.50 -0.02
N THR A 120 -9.96 18.00 0.96
CA THR A 120 -9.90 17.37 2.29
C THR A 120 -11.21 17.52 3.07
N ALA A 121 -11.96 18.61 2.87
CA ALA A 121 -13.32 18.74 3.41
C ALA A 121 -14.28 17.63 2.92
N ALA A 122 -14.01 17.04 1.76
CA ALA A 122 -14.80 15.96 1.18
C ALA A 122 -14.30 14.55 1.55
N PHE A 123 -13.27 14.42 2.40
CA PHE A 123 -12.74 13.12 2.83
C PHE A 123 -13.70 12.33 3.74
N GLY A 124 -14.64 13.00 4.41
CA GLY A 124 -15.65 12.34 5.23
C GLY A 124 -15.04 11.56 6.40
N LEU A 125 -14.88 10.25 6.23
CA LEU A 125 -14.29 9.33 7.23
C LEU A 125 -12.83 8.94 6.93
N LEU A 126 -12.26 9.40 5.81
CA LEU A 126 -10.85 9.20 5.51
C LEU A 126 -9.99 10.13 6.38
N ASP A 127 -8.79 9.68 6.73
CA ASP A 127 -7.84 10.44 7.54
C ASP A 127 -7.02 11.37 6.64
N ASP A 128 -7.01 12.66 6.92
CA ASP A 128 -6.27 13.67 6.17
C ASP A 128 -4.82 13.84 6.67
N ALA A 129 -4.41 13.02 7.63
CA ALA A 129 -3.07 13.06 8.20
C ALA A 129 -2.16 11.93 7.72
N SER A 130 -0.87 12.17 7.92
CA SER A 130 0.14 11.14 7.69
C SER A 130 -0.08 9.98 8.66
N PRO A 131 -0.04 8.73 8.17
CA PRO A 131 0.65 8.35 6.93
C PRO A 131 -0.29 7.96 5.78
N HIS A 132 -1.58 8.32 5.87
CA HIS A 132 -2.59 8.01 4.87
C HIS A 132 -2.66 9.06 3.76
N PHE A 133 -2.48 10.31 4.16
CA PHE A 133 -2.44 11.46 3.27
C PHE A 133 -1.42 12.49 3.79
N SER A 134 -0.75 13.19 2.87
CA SER A 134 0.24 14.19 3.19
C SER A 134 0.17 15.32 2.17
N ALA A 135 -0.47 16.42 2.55
CA ALA A 135 -0.39 17.68 1.83
C ALA A 135 -0.35 18.81 2.86
N THR A 136 0.38 19.88 2.57
CA THR A 136 0.60 20.94 3.56
C THR A 136 0.24 22.31 2.99
N THR A 137 -0.37 23.14 3.82
CA THR A 137 -0.45 24.59 3.56
C THR A 137 0.35 25.31 4.63
N SER A 138 1.13 26.31 4.23
CA SER A 138 1.82 27.20 5.17
C SER A 138 1.33 28.61 4.92
N GLY A 139 0.71 29.25 5.92
CA GLY A 139 0.15 30.60 5.76
C GLY A 139 -0.95 30.70 4.70
N GLY A 140 -1.73 29.64 4.47
CA GLY A 140 -2.83 29.62 3.50
C GLY A 140 -2.41 29.47 2.03
N ILE A 141 -1.18 29.02 1.78
CA ILE A 141 -0.67 28.70 0.44
C ILE A 141 -0.05 27.30 0.40
N CYS A 142 -0.12 26.64 -0.75
CA CYS A 142 0.68 25.43 -1.00
C CYS A 142 2.16 25.79 -1.19
N PRO A 143 3.10 25.04 -0.59
CA PRO A 143 4.52 25.17 -0.87
C PRO A 143 4.84 24.47 -2.20
N ILE A 144 4.69 25.17 -3.32
CA ILE A 144 4.86 24.62 -4.67
C ILE A 144 6.19 25.06 -5.31
N PRO A 145 6.92 24.16 -5.99
CA PRO A 145 7.94 24.57 -6.95
C PRO A 145 7.27 25.25 -8.16
N THR A 146 7.97 26.18 -8.78
CA THR A 146 7.51 27.10 -9.84
C THR A 146 7.20 26.41 -11.19
N SER A 147 6.46 25.30 -11.21
CA SER A 147 6.06 24.56 -12.42
C SER A 147 4.55 24.57 -12.62
N THR A 148 4.09 24.33 -13.86
CA THR A 148 2.67 24.21 -14.24
C THR A 148 2.02 22.90 -13.74
N THR A 149 2.84 21.98 -13.23
CA THR A 149 2.44 20.91 -12.31
C THR A 149 2.80 21.32 -10.88
N LEU A 150 1.80 21.39 -10.01
CA LEU A 150 1.92 21.73 -8.61
C LEU A 150 1.83 20.43 -7.80
N VAL A 151 2.95 19.99 -7.24
CA VAL A 151 3.00 18.80 -6.38
C VAL A 151 3.12 19.25 -4.93
N ASN A 152 2.20 18.79 -4.07
CA ASN A 152 2.21 19.04 -2.63
C ASN A 152 1.95 17.73 -1.89
N GLY A 153 2.99 16.90 -1.82
CA GLY A 153 2.90 15.54 -1.29
C GLY A 153 1.95 14.67 -2.10
N ASP A 154 0.81 14.31 -1.53
CA ASP A 154 -0.18 13.39 -2.06
C ASP A 154 -1.23 14.05 -2.96
N ILE A 155 -1.21 15.38 -3.10
CA ILE A 155 -2.00 16.09 -4.10
C ILE A 155 -1.10 16.60 -5.23
N THR A 156 -1.53 16.36 -6.47
CA THR A 156 -0.90 16.91 -7.68
C THR A 156 -1.95 17.65 -8.50
N ILE A 157 -1.66 18.89 -8.86
CA ILE A 157 -2.55 19.76 -9.62
C ILE A 157 -1.83 20.15 -10.91
N SER A 158 -2.47 19.95 -12.05
CA SER A 158 -1.92 20.31 -13.36
C SER A 158 -2.90 21.13 -14.16
N TYR A 159 -2.42 22.15 -14.86
CA TYR A 159 -3.22 22.95 -15.79
C TYR A 159 -2.92 22.54 -17.22
N CYS A 160 -3.88 21.93 -17.89
CA CYS A 160 -3.72 21.36 -19.23
C CYS A 160 -4.44 22.24 -20.25
N ALA A 161 -3.86 22.40 -21.45
CA ALA A 161 -4.53 23.08 -22.56
C ALA A 161 -5.70 22.25 -23.15
N SER A 162 -5.70 20.93 -22.93
CA SER A 162 -6.77 20.02 -23.33
C SER A 162 -7.09 19.00 -22.24
N ALA A 163 -8.27 18.37 -22.31
CA ALA A 163 -8.63 17.26 -21.43
C ALA A 163 -7.77 16.04 -21.75
N ALA A 164 -6.58 15.96 -21.14
CA ALA A 164 -5.66 14.84 -21.35
C ALA A 164 -6.32 13.50 -21.00
N THR A 165 -6.07 12.45 -21.79
CA THR A 165 -6.60 11.10 -21.54
C THR A 165 -5.66 10.24 -20.68
N GLU A 166 -4.39 10.60 -20.54
CA GLU A 166 -3.39 9.93 -19.69
C GLU A 166 -2.51 10.96 -18.94
N ASP A 167 -2.07 10.64 -17.70
CA ASP A 167 -1.31 11.53 -16.81
C ASP A 167 0.18 11.72 -17.20
N PRO A 168 0.82 12.86 -16.89
CA PRO A 168 0.26 14.20 -16.74
C PRO A 168 0.73 15.15 -17.86
N CYS A 169 -0.21 15.82 -18.52
CA CYS A 169 0.03 17.20 -18.98
C CYS A 169 0.33 18.03 -17.73
N PRO A 170 1.32 18.95 -17.75
CA PRO A 170 1.78 19.71 -18.91
C PRO A 170 3.25 19.46 -19.30
N ASP A 171 3.56 19.43 -20.60
CA ASP A 171 4.92 19.64 -21.10
C ASP A 171 5.14 21.15 -21.26
N PRO A 172 5.97 21.80 -20.42
CA PRO A 172 6.15 23.25 -20.46
C PRO A 172 6.82 23.74 -21.76
N SER A 173 7.33 22.82 -22.58
CA SER A 173 7.89 23.14 -23.90
C SER A 173 6.84 23.09 -25.03
N ASP A 174 5.61 22.63 -24.75
CA ASP A 174 4.53 22.50 -25.74
C ASP A 174 3.23 23.20 -25.29
N SER A 175 2.88 24.28 -26.00
CA SER A 175 1.63 25.04 -25.81
C SER A 175 0.34 24.24 -26.06
N LEU A 176 0.42 23.05 -26.68
CA LEU A 176 -0.73 22.17 -26.89
C LEU A 176 -1.06 21.33 -25.65
N THR A 177 -0.10 21.15 -24.75
CA THR A 177 -0.29 20.38 -23.52
C THR A 177 -0.31 21.26 -22.28
N ASP A 178 0.49 22.34 -22.28
CA ASP A 178 0.55 23.30 -21.18
C ASP A 178 -0.30 24.54 -21.41
N CYS A 179 -1.01 24.94 -20.35
CA CYS A 179 -1.88 26.09 -20.40
C CYS A 179 -1.14 27.36 -19.94
N MET A 180 -0.82 28.21 -20.91
CA MET A 180 0.01 29.41 -20.75
C MET A 180 -0.75 30.65 -20.28
N THR A 181 -2.08 30.57 -20.11
CA THR A 181 -2.90 31.72 -19.66
C THR A 181 -2.63 32.01 -18.19
N ASP A 182 -2.22 33.23 -17.86
CA ASP A 182 -1.92 33.66 -16.48
C ASP A 182 -3.09 33.47 -15.50
N SER A 183 -4.34 33.73 -15.94
CA SER A 183 -5.56 33.50 -15.14
C SER A 183 -5.99 32.03 -15.08
N ARG A 184 -5.43 31.19 -15.95
CA ARG A 184 -5.88 29.83 -16.30
C ARG A 184 -7.31 29.72 -16.81
N GLU A 185 -7.96 30.83 -17.16
CA GLU A 185 -9.30 30.79 -17.77
C GLU A 185 -9.29 29.97 -19.06
N GLY A 186 -10.27 29.08 -19.23
CA GLY A 186 -10.37 28.15 -20.36
C GLY A 186 -9.43 26.94 -20.27
N CYS A 187 -8.52 26.87 -19.31
CA CYS A 187 -7.67 25.71 -19.09
C CYS A 187 -8.45 24.56 -18.43
N PHE A 188 -7.97 23.34 -18.61
CA PHE A 188 -8.41 22.20 -17.81
C PHE A 188 -7.58 22.11 -16.53
N VAL A 189 -8.21 22.26 -15.37
CA VAL A 189 -7.60 21.92 -14.08
C VAL A 189 -7.77 20.43 -13.83
N ARG A 190 -6.66 19.71 -13.70
CA ARG A 190 -6.59 18.33 -13.27
C ARG A 190 -6.16 18.29 -11.81
N VAL A 191 -6.95 17.63 -10.97
CA VAL A 191 -6.62 17.37 -9.57
C VAL A 191 -6.47 15.87 -9.39
N GLU A 192 -5.28 15.45 -8.99
CA GLU A 192 -4.96 14.08 -8.62
C GLU A 192 -4.73 14.02 -7.10
N ILE A 193 -5.41 13.06 -6.46
CA ILE A 193 -5.24 12.73 -5.05
C ILE A 193 -4.70 11.31 -4.95
N ARG A 194 -3.64 11.14 -4.18
CA ARG A 194 -3.06 9.85 -3.80
C ARG A 194 -3.41 9.57 -2.35
N TYR A 195 -3.84 8.35 -2.05
CA TYR A 195 -4.23 7.98 -0.69
C TYR A 195 -3.72 6.58 -0.33
N HIS A 196 -3.12 6.45 0.85
CA HIS A 196 -2.47 5.23 1.30
C HIS A 196 -3.40 4.46 2.25
N SER A 197 -3.95 3.34 1.80
CA SER A 197 -4.88 2.51 2.58
C SER A 197 -4.18 1.28 3.18
N ASP A 198 -4.47 0.97 4.43
CA ASP A 198 -4.00 -0.24 5.09
C ASP A 198 -4.84 -1.45 4.66
N VAL A 199 -4.17 -2.54 4.28
CA VAL A 199 -4.81 -3.80 3.88
C VAL A 199 -4.56 -4.85 4.95
N VAL A 200 -5.61 -5.22 5.68
CA VAL A 200 -5.59 -6.24 6.75
C VAL A 200 -5.39 -7.66 6.22
N VAL A 201 -6.02 -8.06 5.10
CA VAL A 201 -5.86 -9.41 4.54
C VAL A 201 -4.67 -9.48 3.57
N PRO A 202 -3.57 -10.17 3.94
CA PRO A 202 -2.33 -10.17 3.14
C PRO A 202 -2.43 -10.96 1.82
N LEU A 203 -3.47 -11.76 1.61
CA LEU A 203 -3.62 -12.54 0.37
C LEU A 203 -3.85 -11.64 -0.87
N ILE A 204 -4.32 -10.41 -0.68
CA ILE A 204 -4.65 -9.48 -1.77
C ILE A 204 -3.49 -8.49 -2.03
N SER A 205 -2.64 -8.23 -1.03
CA SER A 205 -1.55 -7.25 -1.17
C SER A 205 -0.50 -7.66 -2.20
N ALA A 206 -0.32 -8.97 -2.44
CA ALA A 206 0.58 -9.48 -3.48
C ALA A 206 0.16 -9.10 -4.92
N PHE A 207 -1.09 -8.70 -5.13
CA PHE A 207 -1.62 -8.35 -6.46
C PHE A 207 -1.79 -6.83 -6.66
N LEU A 208 -1.51 -6.02 -5.65
CA LEU A 208 -1.80 -4.59 -5.65
C LEU A 208 -0.51 -3.76 -5.62
N SER A 209 -0.52 -2.60 -6.26
CA SER A 209 0.59 -1.64 -6.16
C SER A 209 0.65 -1.08 -4.75
N THR A 210 1.74 -1.40 -4.05
CA THR A 210 2.00 -0.88 -2.71
C THR A 210 3.08 0.18 -2.73
N ASP A 211 3.04 1.08 -1.75
CA ASP A 211 4.15 1.98 -1.44
C ASP A 211 5.34 1.23 -0.79
N GLY A 212 6.41 1.96 -0.49
CA GLY A 212 7.60 1.41 0.18
C GLY A 212 7.34 0.87 1.60
N ASN A 213 6.16 1.12 2.18
CA ASN A 213 5.74 0.67 3.51
C ASN A 213 4.69 -0.46 3.44
N GLY A 214 4.34 -0.95 2.24
CA GLY A 214 3.38 -2.03 2.04
C GLY A 214 1.91 -1.60 2.05
N ARG A 215 1.59 -0.31 2.01
CA ARG A 215 0.21 0.21 1.92
C ARG A 215 -0.27 0.26 0.49
N PHE A 216 -1.55 0.01 0.27
CA PHE A 216 -2.15 0.11 -1.05
C PHE A 216 -2.35 1.58 -1.44
N LEU A 217 -1.83 1.95 -2.61
CA LEU A 217 -1.97 3.30 -3.16
C LEU A 217 -3.25 3.40 -4.00
N GLN A 218 -4.19 4.23 -3.54
CA GLN A 218 -5.33 4.66 -4.34
C GLN A 218 -5.01 5.97 -5.06
N ARG A 219 -5.46 6.09 -6.30
CA ARG A 219 -5.35 7.32 -7.09
C ARG A 219 -6.74 7.72 -7.58
N ALA A 220 -7.13 8.96 -7.34
CA ALA A 220 -8.37 9.53 -7.84
C ALA A 220 -8.05 10.82 -8.60
N THR A 221 -8.59 10.95 -9.81
CA THR A 221 -8.37 12.10 -10.67
C THR A 221 -9.70 12.73 -11.06
N ALA A 222 -9.73 14.06 -11.10
CA ALA A 222 -10.84 14.83 -11.63
C ALA A 222 -10.31 15.94 -12.52
N THR A 223 -10.99 16.17 -13.64
CA THR A 223 -10.66 17.24 -14.59
C THR A 223 -11.90 18.11 -14.82
N MET A 224 -11.70 19.43 -14.75
CA MET A 224 -12.75 20.42 -15.03
C MET A 224 -12.16 21.61 -15.79
N VAL A 225 -12.99 22.38 -16.46
CA VAL A 225 -12.57 23.61 -17.15
C VAL A 225 -12.67 24.79 -16.20
N VAL A 226 -11.62 25.59 -16.11
CA VAL A 226 -11.58 26.85 -15.35
C VAL A 226 -12.40 27.89 -16.12
N ASN A 227 -13.32 28.56 -15.42
CA ASN A 227 -14.23 29.55 -16.00
C ASN A 227 -13.75 30.98 -15.77
#